data_AF-A0A7S2UPT5-F1
#
_entry.id   AF-A0A7S2UPT5-F1
#
_cell.length_a   1.000
_cell.length_b   1.000
_cell.length_c   1.000
_cell.angle_alpha   90.00
_cell.angle_beta   90.00
_cell.angle_gamma   90.00
#
_symmetry.space_group_name_H-M   'P 1'
#
loop_
_entity.id
_entity.type
_entity.pdbx_description
1 polymer ?
#
loop_
_entity_poly.entity_id
_entity_poly.type
_entity_poly.pdbx_seq_one_letter_code
_entity_poly.pdbx_strand_id
1 'polypeptide(L)'
;MAALPDIDSGWNEGNEDNVSEMHNCYCPNCEVGTATTVMLPTKVPFFREIYIMSLFCEECNFRNSEVNFGGEIQEKGSKITFQALTAADLNRQLIKSDSGTLSIPALDFEIPP
;
A
#
# COMPACT_ATOMS: atom_id res chain seq x y z
N MET A 1 -2.44 15.55 -24.61
CA MET A 1 -3.09 14.85 -23.48
C MET A 1 -2.92 13.36 -23.73
N ALA A 2 -1.91 12.74 -23.13
CA ALA A 2 -1.79 11.30 -23.18
C ALA A 2 -2.81 10.73 -22.19
N ALA A 3 -3.66 9.81 -22.65
CA ALA A 3 -4.44 8.97 -21.74
C ALA A 3 -3.45 8.31 -20.77
N LEU A 4 -3.72 8.43 -19.46
CA LEU A 4 -3.02 7.60 -18.50
C LEU A 4 -3.32 6.15 -18.87
N PRO A 5 -2.33 5.24 -18.87
CA PRO A 5 -2.61 3.84 -19.08
C PRO A 5 -3.65 3.39 -18.03
N ASP A 6 -4.57 2.51 -18.43
CA ASP A 6 -5.56 1.90 -17.54
C ASP A 6 -4.84 1.07 -16.46
N ILE A 7 -4.40 1.71 -15.38
CA ILE A 7 -3.68 1.11 -14.24
C ILE A 7 -4.57 0.10 -13.50
N ASP A 8 -5.90 0.14 -13.69
CA ASP A 8 -6.82 -0.87 -13.14
C ASP A 8 -6.53 -2.29 -13.67
N SER A 9 -5.88 -2.41 -14.83
CA SER A 9 -5.45 -3.71 -15.40
C SER A 9 -4.12 -4.23 -14.84
N GLY A 10 -3.45 -3.45 -13.98
CA GLY A 10 -2.07 -3.70 -13.53
C GLY A 10 -1.93 -4.26 -12.12
N TRP A 11 -3.03 -4.42 -11.38
CA TRP A 11 -3.02 -5.20 -10.15
C TRP A 11 -2.98 -6.68 -10.56
N ASN A 12 -1.77 -7.21 -10.75
CA ASN A 12 -1.62 -8.64 -10.63
C ASN A 12 -1.97 -8.97 -9.17
N GLU A 13 -3.04 -9.75 -8.98
CA GLU A 13 -3.33 -10.43 -7.72
C GLU A 13 -1.98 -10.94 -7.19
N GLY A 14 -1.61 -10.50 -5.98
CA GLY A 14 -0.33 -10.84 -5.38
C GLY A 14 -0.10 -12.33 -5.55
N ASN A 15 1.12 -12.72 -5.95
CA ASN A 15 1.39 -14.10 -6.31
C ASN A 15 1.08 -14.98 -5.09
N GLU A 16 -0.10 -15.62 -5.06
CA GLU A 16 -0.62 -16.36 -3.89
C GLU A 16 0.37 -17.45 -3.44
N ASP A 17 1.21 -17.91 -4.39
CA ASP A 17 2.29 -18.86 -4.18
C ASP A 17 3.44 -18.34 -3.28
N ASN A 18 3.50 -17.04 -2.94
CA ASN A 18 4.56 -16.45 -2.10
C ASN A 18 4.03 -15.73 -0.85
N VAL A 19 2.84 -16.09 -0.37
CA VAL A 19 2.35 -15.60 0.92
C VAL A 19 3.17 -16.25 2.04
N SER A 20 3.76 -15.42 2.90
CA SER A 20 4.49 -15.88 4.08
C SER A 20 3.71 -15.53 5.34
N GLU A 21 3.41 -16.54 6.15
CA GLU A 21 2.75 -16.35 7.44
C GLU A 21 3.74 -16.55 8.58
N MET A 22 3.79 -15.60 9.51
CA MET A 22 4.61 -15.66 10.71
C MET A 22 3.71 -15.65 11.94
N HIS A 23 3.73 -16.76 12.69
CA HIS A 23 3.01 -16.89 13.95
C HIS A 23 3.84 -16.43 15.15
N ASN A 24 3.19 -16.16 16.27
CA ASN A 24 3.83 -15.76 17.54
C ASN A 24 4.65 -14.46 17.46
N CYS A 25 4.22 -13.51 16.63
CA CYS A 25 4.77 -12.16 16.57
C CYS A 25 4.41 -11.37 17.84
N TYR A 26 5.21 -10.36 18.16
CA TYR A 26 4.90 -9.39 19.20
C TYR A 26 3.69 -8.52 18.80
N CYS A 27 2.73 -8.34 19.71
CA CYS A 27 1.64 -7.39 19.52
C CYS A 27 2.00 -6.02 20.12
N PRO A 28 2.13 -4.94 19.31
CA PRO A 28 2.48 -3.61 19.81
C PRO A 28 1.36 -2.92 20.60
N ASN A 29 0.13 -3.44 20.55
CA ASN A 29 -1.02 -2.85 21.22
C ASN A 29 -1.20 -3.36 22.66
N CYS A 30 -1.13 -4.67 22.87
CA CYS A 30 -1.32 -5.25 24.21
C CYS A 30 -0.02 -5.69 24.89
N GLU A 31 1.09 -5.76 24.16
CA GLU A 31 2.44 -6.12 24.63
C GLU A 31 2.60 -7.54 25.23
N VAL A 32 1.49 -8.22 25.56
CA VAL A 32 1.45 -9.58 26.11
C VAL A 32 0.97 -10.62 25.12
N GLY A 33 0.16 -10.23 24.13
CA GLY A 33 -0.46 -11.15 23.18
C GLY A 33 0.47 -11.55 22.05
N THR A 34 0.24 -12.76 21.53
CA THR A 34 0.84 -13.22 20.28
C THR A 34 0.01 -12.74 19.10
N ALA A 35 0.69 -12.33 18.03
CA ALA A 35 0.07 -11.92 16.78
C ALA A 35 0.54 -12.80 15.62
N THR A 36 -0.30 -12.93 14.60
CA THR A 36 0.06 -13.53 13.32
C THR A 36 0.26 -12.40 12.32
N THR A 37 1.41 -12.38 11.65
CA THR A 37 1.70 -11.42 10.58
C THR A 37 1.72 -12.17 9.26
N VAL A 38 0.84 -11.76 8.34
CA VAL A 38 0.80 -12.26 6.96
C VAL A 38 1.52 -11.26 6.08
N MET A 39 2.51 -11.72 5.32
CA MET A 39 3.25 -10.92 4.37
C MET A 39 2.86 -11.33 2.95
N LEU A 40 2.33 -10.37 2.19
CA LEU A 40 1.93 -10.54 0.80
C LEU A 40 2.86 -9.71 -0.11
N PRO A 41 3.78 -10.34 -0.84
CA PRO A 41 4.55 -9.69 -1.89
C PRO A 41 3.62 -9.28 -3.03
N THR A 42 3.56 -7.98 -3.30
CA THR A 42 2.68 -7.41 -4.33
C THR A 42 3.52 -6.62 -5.32
N LYS A 43 3.36 -6.90 -6.62
CA LYS A 43 4.01 -6.12 -7.67
C LYS A 43 3.09 -5.00 -8.12
N VAL A 44 3.52 -3.76 -7.94
CA VAL A 44 2.75 -2.58 -8.30
C VAL A 44 3.47 -1.84 -9.43
N PRO A 45 2.75 -1.41 -10.49
CA PRO A 45 3.33 -0.58 -11.52
C PRO A 45 4.12 0.60 -10.92
N PHE A 46 5.32 0.87 -11.45
CA PHE A 46 6.24 1.93 -11.01
C PHE A 46 6.88 1.77 -9.62
N PHE A 47 6.29 0.97 -8.73
CA PHE A 47 6.80 0.70 -7.37
C PHE A 47 7.54 -0.64 -7.25
N ARG A 48 7.75 -1.36 -8.37
CA ARG A 48 8.38 -2.69 -8.44
C ARG A 48 7.69 -3.69 -7.50
N GLU A 49 8.22 -3.92 -6.32
CA GLU A 49 7.77 -4.92 -5.36
C GLU A 49 7.54 -4.24 -4.01
N ILE A 50 6.34 -4.39 -3.47
CA ILE A 50 5.97 -3.95 -2.13
C ILE A 50 5.55 -5.16 -1.31
N TYR A 51 5.69 -5.07 0.01
CA TYR A 51 5.20 -6.07 0.94
C TYR A 51 4.05 -5.48 1.73
N ILE A 52 2.87 -6.05 1.56
CA ILE A 52 1.72 -5.74 2.40
C ILE A 52 1.80 -6.66 3.62
N MET A 53 2.04 -6.10 4.79
CA MET A 53 2.14 -6.80 6.06
C MET A 53 0.86 -6.60 6.85
N SER A 54 0.09 -7.67 7.05
CA SER A 54 -1.14 -7.65 7.84
C SER A 54 -0.91 -8.38 9.16
N LEU A 55 -0.88 -7.63 10.25
CA LEU A 55 -0.79 -8.15 11.61
C LEU A 55 -2.19 -8.29 12.22
N PHE A 56 -2.46 -9.45 12.83
CA PHE A 56 -3.66 -9.71 13.61
C PHE A 56 -3.30 -10.37 14.95
N CYS A 57 -3.79 -9.81 16.05
CA CYS A 57 -3.67 -10.39 17.39
C CYS A 57 -4.99 -11.01 17.82
N GLU A 58 -4.98 -12.29 18.19
CA GLU A 58 -6.18 -13.03 18.61
C GLU A 58 -6.67 -12.61 20.02
N GLU A 59 -5.75 -12.18 20.89
CA GLU A 59 -6.05 -11.83 22.29
C GLU A 59 -6.76 -10.48 22.42
N CYS A 60 -6.26 -9.45 21.73
CA CYS A 60 -6.80 -8.08 21.83
C CYS A 60 -7.55 -7.63 20.57
N ASN A 61 -7.66 -8.48 19.55
CA ASN A 61 -8.27 -8.19 18.26
C ASN A 61 -7.64 -7.01 17.48
N PHE A 62 -6.42 -6.62 17.85
CA PHE A 62 -5.69 -5.58 17.14
C PHE A 62 -5.37 -6.02 15.70
N ARG A 63 -5.64 -5.14 14.74
CA ARG A 63 -5.36 -5.33 13.32
C ARG A 63 -4.56 -4.14 12.82
N ASN A 64 -3.50 -4.42 12.09
CA ASN A 64 -2.67 -3.40 11.46
C ASN A 64 -2.22 -3.87 10.09
N SER A 65 -2.31 -2.99 9.09
CA SER A 65 -1.85 -3.26 7.73
C SER A 65 -0.81 -2.22 7.36
N GLU A 66 0.41 -2.67 7.12
CA GLU A 66 1.54 -1.82 6.76
C GLU A 66 2.00 -2.15 5.34
N VAL A 67 2.44 -1.13 4.61
CA VAL A 67 3.05 -1.29 3.29
C VAL A 67 4.53 -0.99 3.43
N ASN A 68 5.35 -1.99 3.16
CA ASN A 68 6.80 -1.86 3.12
C ASN A 68 7.26 -1.86 1.67
N PHE A 69 8.08 -0.88 1.29
CA PHE A 69 8.63 -0.81 -0.07
C PHE A 69 9.85 -1.74 -0.16
N GLY A 70 9.78 -2.71 -1.07
CA GLY A 70 10.87 -3.64 -1.34
C GLY A 70 11.78 -3.11 -2.45
N GLY A 71 13.10 -3.23 -2.25
CA GLY A 71 14.10 -2.96 -3.29
C GLY A 71 14.64 -1.53 -3.34
N GLU A 72 15.43 -1.24 -4.37
CA GLU A 72 16.09 0.05 -4.53
C GLU A 72 15.12 1.16 -4.96
N ILE A 73 15.33 2.36 -4.40
CA ILE A 73 14.67 3.60 -4.82
C ILE A 73 14.90 3.78 -6.33
N GLN A 74 13.84 4.15 -7.06
CA GLN A 74 13.94 4.41 -8.50
C GLN A 74 14.92 5.57 -8.77
N GLU A 75 15.68 5.47 -9.87
CA GLU A 75 16.56 6.58 -10.30
C GLU A 75 15.80 7.87 -10.60
N LYS A 76 14.51 7.77 -10.94
CA LYS A 76 13.64 8.90 -11.29
C LYS A 76 12.39 8.91 -10.42
N GLY A 77 12.01 10.10 -9.97
CA GLY A 77 10.70 10.32 -9.33
C GLY A 77 9.55 10.12 -10.31
N SER A 78 8.38 9.77 -9.78
CA SER A 78 7.13 9.66 -10.54
C SER A 78 6.17 10.77 -10.12
N LYS A 79 5.44 11.34 -11.08
CA LYS A 79 4.35 12.28 -10.84
C LYS A 79 3.09 11.77 -11.51
N ILE A 80 2.10 11.40 -10.71
CA ILE A 80 0.78 10.97 -11.18
C ILE A 80 -0.20 12.13 -10.97
N THR A 81 -0.97 12.46 -11.99
CA THR A 81 -2.02 13.50 -11.92
C THR A 81 -3.30 12.91 -12.45
N PHE A 82 -4.32 12.86 -11.61
CA PHE A 82 -5.60 12.24 -11.91
C PHE A 82 -6.74 13.22 -11.66
N GLN A 83 -7.77 13.18 -12.53
CA GLN A 83 -8.99 13.94 -12.35
C GLN A 83 -10.13 12.96 -12.09
N ALA A 84 -10.70 13.01 -10.88
CA ALA A 84 -11.89 12.23 -10.55
C ALA A 84 -13.11 12.83 -11.24
N LEU A 85 -13.79 12.05 -12.08
CA LEU A 85 -14.97 12.48 -12.84
C LEU A 85 -16.25 11.78 -12.36
N THR A 86 -16.12 10.57 -11.84
CA THR A 86 -17.22 9.72 -11.40
C THR A 86 -17.09 9.36 -9.92
N ALA A 87 -18.19 8.94 -9.29
CA ALA A 87 -18.13 8.43 -7.91
C ALA A 87 -17.28 7.16 -7.80
N ALA A 88 -17.20 6.34 -8.85
CA ALA A 88 -16.38 5.15 -8.88
C ALA A 88 -14.88 5.46 -8.81
N ASP A 89 -14.45 6.62 -9.33
CA ASP A 89 -13.05 7.06 -9.27
C ASP A 89 -12.56 7.29 -7.84
N LEU A 90 -13.47 7.63 -6.91
CA LEU A 90 -13.14 7.81 -5.50
C LEU A 90 -12.85 6.50 -4.78
N ASN A 91 -13.21 5.35 -5.37
CA ASN A 91 -12.92 4.03 -4.82
C ASN A 91 -11.55 3.48 -5.26
N ARG A 92 -10.78 4.23 -6.07
CA ARG A 92 -9.45 3.82 -6.51
C ARG A 92 -8.49 3.76 -5.32
N GLN A 93 -7.72 2.69 -5.23
CA GLN A 93 -6.67 2.55 -4.23
C GLN A 93 -5.44 3.39 -4.62
N LEU A 94 -4.85 4.06 -3.63
CA LEU A 94 -3.65 4.88 -3.78
C LEU A 94 -2.55 4.34 -2.88
N ILE A 95 -1.35 4.17 -3.44
CA ILE A 95 -0.14 3.86 -2.69
C ILE A 95 0.76 5.10 -2.75
N LYS A 96 1.07 5.66 -1.58
CA LYS A 96 1.95 6.82 -1.40
C LYS A 96 3.27 6.34 -0.80
N SER A 97 4.40 6.70 -1.41
CA SER A 97 5.71 6.52 -0.77
C SER A 97 5.89 7.46 0.42
N ASP A 98 6.80 7.09 1.31
CA ASP A 98 7.31 7.92 2.41
C ASP A 98 7.82 9.30 1.95
N SER A 99 8.41 9.35 0.77
CA SER A 99 9.02 10.55 0.17
C SER A 99 8.05 11.32 -0.76
N GLY A 100 6.83 10.84 -0.94
CA GLY A 100 5.87 11.40 -1.88
C GLY A 100 5.03 12.52 -1.27
N THR A 101 4.53 13.43 -2.10
CA THR A 101 3.51 14.41 -1.69
C THR A 101 2.19 14.09 -2.38
N LEU A 102 1.08 14.09 -1.63
CA LEU A 102 -0.27 14.03 -2.18
C LEU A 102 -0.92 15.40 -2.08
N SER A 103 -1.48 15.90 -3.18
CA SER A 103 -2.18 17.20 -3.21
C SER A 103 -3.52 17.09 -3.92
N ILE A 104 -4.53 17.75 -3.37
CA ILE A 104 -5.86 17.90 -3.97
C ILE A 104 -6.12 19.41 -4.15
N PRO A 105 -5.73 20.00 -5.30
CA PRO A 105 -5.75 21.46 -5.50
C PRO A 105 -7.14 22.08 -5.37
N ALA A 106 -8.19 21.37 -5.77
CA ALA A 106 -9.58 21.85 -5.67
C ALA A 106 -10.05 22.06 -4.22
N LEU A 107 -9.36 21.44 -3.26
CA LEU A 107 -9.67 21.53 -1.83
C LEU A 107 -8.61 22.31 -1.05
N ASP A 108 -7.59 22.85 -1.73
CA ASP A 108 -6.40 23.45 -1.10
C ASP A 108 -5.78 22.54 -0.03
N PHE A 109 -5.69 21.24 -0.34
CA PHE A 109 -5.26 20.19 0.59
C PHE A 109 -3.95 19.55 0.14
N GLU A 110 -3.04 19.32 1.08
CA GLU A 110 -1.75 18.70 0.86
C GLU A 110 -1.37 17.78 2.03
N ILE A 111 -0.80 16.62 1.70
CA ILE A 111 -0.12 15.71 2.62
C ILE A 111 1.36 15.70 2.21
N PRO A 112 2.26 16.32 2.99
CA PRO A 112 3.70 16.32 2.71
C PRO A 112 4.31 14.92 2.87
N PRO A 113 5.60 14.73 2.53
CA PRO A 113 6.34 13.49 2.77
C PRO A 113 6.17 12.98 4.20
#